data_AF-A0A7L5AGH9-F1
#
_entry.id   AF-A0A7L5AGH9-F1
#
_cell.length_a   1.000
_cell.length_b   1.000
_cell.length_c   1.000
_cell.angle_alpha   90.00
_cell.angle_beta   90.00
_cell.angle_gamma   90.00
#
_symmetry.space_group_name_H-M   'P 1'
#
loop_
_entity.id
_entity.type
_entity.pdbx_description
1 polymer ?
#
loop_
_entity_poly.entity_id
_entity_poly.type
_entity_poly.pdbx_seq_one_letter_code
_entity_poly.pdbx_strand_id
1 'polypeptide(L)'
;MPSTAAQEPALTIPLRFGSYRGRYLLAVGLLFAGGVLVQFSSAYTLGFTLAGAAATVAGWIIVPAPGWRRALVAGPALFGVVALIGGAQSGGLLALALGGWLIVRMRPLVSFVVLVAPVAAAYGLAQLFPQYGHGVLVGAVLGAVLVGSAWLARMIAEAPFAQRRILTHGIRTNIP
;
A
#
# COMPACT_ATOMS: atom_id res chain seq x y z
N MET A 1 23.22 24.86 10.18
CA MET A 1 23.10 23.44 9.79
C MET A 1 21.88 23.32 8.88
N PRO A 2 22.03 22.92 7.61
CA PRO A 2 20.90 22.86 6.68
C PRO A 2 19.94 21.75 7.13
N SER A 3 18.72 22.13 7.48
CA SER A 3 17.63 21.20 7.78
C SER A 3 17.33 20.38 6.52
N THR A 4 17.64 19.09 6.55
CA THR A 4 17.32 18.11 5.50
C THR A 4 15.81 17.91 5.43
N ALA A 5 15.12 18.81 4.74
CA ALA A 5 13.67 18.83 4.54
C ALA A 5 13.10 17.62 3.74
N ALA A 6 13.85 16.53 3.61
CA ALA A 6 13.49 15.34 2.83
C ALA A 6 13.74 14.01 3.58
N GLN A 7 13.96 14.03 4.91
CA GLN A 7 13.96 12.77 5.66
C GLN A 7 12.53 12.26 5.84
N GLU A 8 12.29 11.05 5.34
CA GLU A 8 11.00 10.36 5.43
C GLU A 8 10.61 10.22 6.92
N PRO A 9 9.43 10.71 7.38
CA PRO A 9 9.06 10.74 8.81
C PRO A 9 9.11 9.37 9.51
N ALA A 10 9.02 8.28 8.75
CA ALA A 10 9.14 6.93 9.27
C ALA A 10 10.58 6.57 9.73
N LEU A 11 11.60 7.33 9.32
CA LEU A 11 13.00 7.11 9.71
C LEU A 11 13.29 7.53 11.16
N THR A 12 12.47 8.39 11.76
CA THR A 12 12.67 8.88 13.13
C THR A 12 12.11 7.94 14.20
N ILE A 13 11.44 6.85 13.78
CA ILE A 13 10.87 5.88 14.70
C ILE A 13 12.00 5.03 15.30
N PRO A 14 12.19 5.04 16.64
CA PRO A 14 13.21 4.20 17.28
C PRO A 14 12.87 2.73 17.07
N LEU A 15 13.74 2.02 16.36
CA LEU A 15 13.57 0.59 16.10
C LEU A 15 14.14 -0.21 17.26
N ARG A 16 13.31 -1.04 17.89
CA ARG A 16 13.75 -1.95 18.98
C ARG A 16 14.75 -3.01 18.50
N PHE A 17 14.68 -3.42 17.22
CA PHE A 17 15.54 -4.43 16.60
C PHE A 17 15.67 -4.22 15.08
N GLY A 18 16.85 -4.51 14.53
CA GLY A 18 17.15 -4.53 13.10
C GLY A 18 17.33 -3.16 12.45
N SER A 19 17.73 -3.15 11.18
CA SER A 19 17.85 -1.91 10.38
C SER A 19 16.53 -1.56 9.70
N TYR A 20 16.31 -0.25 9.48
CA TYR A 20 15.13 0.24 8.76
C TYR A 20 15.02 -0.36 7.35
N ARG A 21 16.13 -0.36 6.60
CA ARG A 21 16.20 -0.89 5.23
C ARG A 21 15.88 -2.38 5.18
N GLY A 22 16.40 -3.17 6.11
CA GLY A 22 16.13 -4.61 6.16
C GLY A 22 14.65 -4.91 6.40
N ARG A 23 14.04 -4.27 7.40
CA ARG A 23 12.60 -4.40 7.67
C ARG A 23 11.74 -3.95 6.51
N TYR A 24 12.14 -2.88 5.84
CA TYR A 24 11.43 -2.38 4.67
C TYR A 24 11.44 -3.38 3.52
N LEU A 25 12.62 -3.87 3.13
CA LEU A 25 12.74 -4.84 2.04
C LEU A 25 12.00 -6.14 2.35
N LEU A 26 12.12 -6.62 3.60
CA LEU A 26 11.45 -7.84 4.03
C LEU A 26 9.92 -7.68 4.06
N ALA A 27 9.42 -6.54 4.53
CA ALA A 27 7.98 -6.26 4.51
C ALA A 27 7.44 -6.15 3.07
N VAL A 28 8.13 -5.43 2.18
CA VAL A 28 7.74 -5.34 0.76
C VAL A 28 7.78 -6.71 0.10
N GLY A 29 8.84 -7.48 0.33
CA GLY A 29 8.97 -8.84 -0.22
C GLY A 29 7.85 -9.76 0.25
N LEU A 30 7.48 -9.72 1.53
CA LEU A 30 6.36 -10.49 2.08
C LEU A 30 5.01 -10.08 1.51
N LEU A 31 4.76 -8.77 1.36
CA LEU A 31 3.50 -8.28 0.78
C LEU A 31 3.37 -8.70 -0.70
N PHE A 32 4.47 -8.63 -1.46
CA PHE A 32 4.51 -9.09 -2.84
C PHE A 32 4.32 -10.60 -2.95
N ALA A 33 5.08 -11.37 -2.18
CA ALA A 33 4.96 -12.83 -2.14
C ALA A 33 3.54 -13.25 -1.73
N GLY A 34 2.95 -12.55 -0.77
CA GLY A 34 1.57 -12.76 -0.34
C GLY A 34 0.56 -12.59 -1.47
N GLY A 35 0.64 -11.48 -2.21
CA GLY A 35 -0.22 -11.24 -3.38
C GLY A 35 -0.03 -12.29 -4.48
N VAL A 36 1.22 -12.67 -4.77
CA VAL A 36 1.53 -13.70 -5.78
C VAL A 36 0.96 -15.06 -5.37
N LEU A 37 1.16 -15.48 -4.12
CA LEU A 37 0.63 -16.74 -3.59
C LEU A 37 -0.90 -16.81 -3.70
N VAL A 38 -1.59 -15.71 -3.41
CA VAL A 38 -3.05 -15.65 -3.55
C VAL A 38 -3.49 -15.89 -5.01
N GLN A 39 -2.75 -15.36 -6.00
CA GLN A 39 -3.06 -15.57 -7.42
C GLN A 39 -2.87 -17.01 -7.91
N PHE A 40 -2.03 -17.79 -7.24
CA PHE A 40 -1.87 -19.21 -7.53
C PHE A 40 -2.93 -20.10 -6.86
N SER A 41 -3.81 -19.51 -6.04
CA SER A 41 -4.80 -20.30 -5.33
C SER A 41 -5.99 -20.68 -6.20
N SER A 42 -6.48 -21.90 -5.97
CA SER A 42 -7.63 -22.52 -6.62
C SER A 42 -8.40 -23.36 -5.59
N ALA A 43 -9.55 -23.90 -5.98
CA ALA A 43 -10.34 -24.79 -5.12
C ALA A 43 -9.54 -25.99 -4.56
N TYR A 44 -8.49 -26.41 -5.27
CA TYR A 44 -7.62 -27.53 -4.88
C TYR A 44 -6.35 -27.10 -4.15
N THR A 45 -6.09 -25.80 -4.06
CA THR A 45 -4.83 -25.24 -3.52
C THR A 45 -5.07 -24.12 -2.52
N LEU A 46 -6.06 -24.33 -1.64
CA LEU A 46 -6.41 -23.42 -0.54
C LEU A 46 -5.22 -23.10 0.37
N GLY A 47 -4.24 -24.00 0.47
CA GLY A 47 -2.98 -23.78 1.19
C GLY A 47 -2.22 -22.55 0.71
N PHE A 48 -2.26 -22.21 -0.59
CA PHE A 48 -1.62 -20.99 -1.11
C PHE A 48 -2.34 -19.72 -0.65
N THR A 49 -3.67 -19.73 -0.52
CA THR A 49 -4.40 -18.58 0.05
C THR A 49 -4.00 -18.35 1.50
N LEU A 50 -3.92 -19.41 2.31
CA LEU A 50 -3.49 -19.30 3.71
C LEU A 50 -2.05 -18.80 3.83
N ALA A 51 -1.14 -19.36 3.03
CA ALA A 51 0.26 -18.92 2.99
C ALA A 51 0.37 -17.45 2.53
N GLY A 52 -0.40 -17.05 1.52
CA GLY A 52 -0.41 -15.69 1.00
C GLY A 52 -1.00 -14.68 1.99
N ALA A 53 -2.07 -15.06 2.69
CA ALA A 53 -2.65 -14.28 3.78
C ALA A 53 -1.66 -14.11 4.94
N ALA A 54 -1.02 -15.20 5.38
CA ALA A 54 -0.02 -15.18 6.44
C ALA A 54 1.18 -14.30 6.06
N ALA A 55 1.69 -14.41 4.83
CA ALA A 55 2.76 -13.56 4.31
C ALA A 55 2.35 -12.08 4.30
N THR A 56 1.13 -11.78 3.88
CA THR A 56 0.59 -10.40 3.86
C THR A 56 0.52 -9.81 5.28
N VAL A 57 -0.01 -10.57 6.24
CA VAL A 57 -0.08 -10.17 7.66
C VAL A 57 1.32 -9.97 8.24
N ALA A 58 2.23 -10.91 8.02
CA ALA A 58 3.62 -10.81 8.46
C ALA A 58 4.31 -9.57 7.87
N GLY A 59 4.06 -9.28 6.58
CA GLY A 59 4.52 -8.07 5.91
C GLY A 59 4.12 -6.82 6.69
N TRP A 60 2.81 -6.63 6.93
CA TRP A 60 2.28 -5.48 7.67
C TRP A 60 2.79 -5.36 9.11
N ILE A 61 3.00 -6.47 9.80
CA ILE A 61 3.58 -6.48 11.15
C ILE A 61 5.02 -5.95 11.13
N ILE A 62 5.79 -6.26 10.08
CA ILE A 62 7.21 -5.93 9.97
C ILE A 62 7.43 -4.50 9.48
N VAL A 63 6.47 -3.92 8.76
CA VAL A 63 6.57 -2.53 8.25
C VAL A 63 6.95 -1.56 9.38
N PRO A 64 7.99 -0.71 9.21
CA PRO A 64 8.40 0.25 10.22
C PRO A 64 7.40 1.42 10.34
N ALA A 65 6.40 1.26 11.21
CA ALA A 65 5.42 2.30 11.57
C ALA A 65 4.99 2.25 13.05
N PRO A 66 4.28 3.24 13.60
CA PRO A 66 3.67 3.14 14.93
C PRO A 66 2.71 1.94 15.01
N GLY A 67 2.73 1.20 16.12
CA GLY A 67 2.01 -0.07 16.27
C GLY A 67 0.51 0.02 15.97
N TRP A 68 -0.16 1.09 16.41
CA TRP A 68 -1.60 1.30 16.17
C TRP A 68 -1.94 1.42 14.67
N ARG A 69 -1.06 2.03 13.87
CA ARG A 69 -1.27 2.14 12.41
C ARG A 69 -1.13 0.80 11.71
N ARG A 70 -0.21 -0.06 12.18
CA ARG A 70 -0.05 -1.41 11.63
C ARG A 70 -1.31 -2.23 11.83
N ALA A 71 -1.86 -2.20 13.05
CA ALA A 71 -3.08 -2.93 13.40
C ALA A 71 -4.29 -2.43 12.60
N LEU A 72 -4.46 -1.10 12.49
CA LEU A 72 -5.57 -0.49 11.75
C LEU A 72 -5.56 -0.88 10.26
N VAL A 73 -4.38 -0.98 9.65
CA VAL A 73 -4.23 -1.21 8.22
C VAL A 73 -4.21 -2.69 7.83
N ALA A 74 -3.69 -3.57 8.69
CA ALA A 74 -3.49 -4.97 8.37
C ALA A 74 -4.79 -5.68 7.94
N GLY A 75 -5.90 -5.44 8.65
CA GLY A 75 -7.20 -6.04 8.33
C GLY A 75 -7.75 -5.63 6.95
N PRO A 76 -7.97 -4.33 6.69
CA PRO A 76 -8.45 -3.85 5.39
C PRO A 76 -7.52 -4.22 4.22
N ALA A 77 -6.20 -4.17 4.43
CA ALA A 77 -5.24 -4.54 3.40
C ALA A 77 -5.26 -6.04 3.10
N LEU A 78 -5.35 -6.88 4.13
CA LEU A 78 -5.51 -8.33 3.95
C LEU A 78 -6.79 -8.65 3.18
N PHE A 79 -7.91 -8.02 3.57
CA PHE A 79 -9.18 -8.18 2.87
C PHE A 79 -9.05 -7.83 1.38
N GLY A 80 -8.41 -6.70 1.06
CA GLY A 80 -8.18 -6.30 -0.33
C GLY A 80 -7.33 -7.29 -1.13
N VAL A 81 -6.29 -7.87 -0.53
CA VAL A 81 -5.43 -8.87 -1.19
C VAL A 81 -6.16 -10.20 -1.38
N VAL A 82 -6.86 -10.71 -0.37
CA VAL A 82 -7.61 -11.97 -0.47
C VAL A 82 -8.80 -11.83 -1.42
N ALA A 83 -9.42 -10.67 -1.48
CA ALA A 83 -10.52 -10.42 -2.40
C ALA A 83 -10.10 -10.59 -3.86
N LEU A 84 -8.80 -10.48 -4.20
CA LEU A 84 -8.31 -10.66 -5.57
C LEU A 84 -8.56 -12.05 -6.15
N ILE A 85 -8.86 -13.04 -5.30
CA ILE A 85 -9.38 -14.34 -5.72
C ILE A 85 -10.64 -14.15 -6.59
N GLY A 86 -11.49 -13.17 -6.28
CA GLY A 86 -12.67 -12.83 -7.08
C GLY A 86 -12.38 -12.23 -8.47
N GLY A 87 -11.10 -12.07 -8.85
CA GLY A 87 -10.67 -11.59 -10.16
C GLY A 87 -10.73 -10.07 -10.32
N ALA A 88 -10.93 -9.60 -11.54
CA ALA A 88 -10.88 -8.16 -11.88
C ALA A 88 -11.94 -7.34 -11.14
N GLN A 89 -13.13 -7.93 -10.89
CA GLN A 89 -14.26 -7.24 -10.25
C GLN A 89 -13.95 -6.80 -8.81
N SER A 90 -13.18 -7.61 -8.08
CA SER A 90 -12.73 -7.30 -6.73
C SER A 90 -11.37 -6.60 -6.68
N GLY A 91 -10.68 -6.47 -7.83
CA GLY A 91 -9.36 -5.85 -7.93
C GLY A 91 -9.31 -4.41 -7.41
N GLY A 92 -10.44 -3.69 -7.42
CA GLY A 92 -10.53 -2.33 -6.88
C GLY A 92 -10.26 -2.28 -5.37
N LEU A 93 -10.47 -3.39 -4.66
CA LEU A 93 -10.21 -3.50 -3.21
C LEU A 93 -8.72 -3.46 -2.87
N LEU A 94 -7.82 -3.60 -3.86
CA LEU A 94 -6.40 -3.28 -3.68
C LEU A 94 -6.15 -1.83 -3.30
N ALA A 95 -7.09 -0.92 -3.59
CA ALA A 95 -7.04 0.44 -3.07
C ALA A 95 -6.98 0.47 -1.53
N LEU A 96 -7.53 -0.52 -0.82
CA LEU A 96 -7.41 -0.63 0.63
C LEU A 96 -5.97 -0.92 1.06
N ALA A 97 -5.28 -1.85 0.36
CA ALA A 97 -3.87 -2.13 0.62
C ALA A 97 -2.99 -0.92 0.31
N LEU A 98 -3.25 -0.21 -0.79
CA LEU A 98 -2.54 1.03 -1.12
C LEU A 98 -2.82 2.15 -0.12
N GLY A 99 -4.09 2.37 0.27
CA GLY A 99 -4.47 3.38 1.24
C GLY A 99 -3.82 3.11 2.60
N GLY A 100 -3.81 1.83 3.00
CA GLY A 100 -3.05 1.34 4.12
C GLY A 100 -1.57 1.70 4.08
N TRP A 101 -0.95 1.49 2.92
CA TRP A 101 0.46 1.83 2.70
C TRP A 101 0.71 3.33 2.89
N LEU A 102 -0.16 4.18 2.35
CA LEU A 102 -0.08 5.64 2.49
C LEU A 102 -0.25 6.09 3.95
N ILE A 103 -1.19 5.48 4.69
CA ILE A 103 -1.42 5.76 6.12
C ILE A 103 -0.19 5.41 6.95
N VAL A 104 0.37 4.21 6.73
CA VAL A 104 1.57 3.73 7.43
C VAL A 104 2.77 4.62 7.13
N ARG A 105 2.91 5.08 5.89
CA ARG A 105 3.97 6.01 5.47
C ARG A 105 3.73 7.48 5.84
N MET A 106 2.63 7.78 6.54
CA MET A 106 2.26 9.14 6.97
C MET A 106 2.23 10.16 5.82
N ARG A 107 1.76 9.74 4.64
CA ARG A 107 1.70 10.61 3.45
C ARG A 107 0.61 11.67 3.60
N PRO A 108 0.77 12.86 2.97
CA PRO A 108 -0.25 13.91 3.01
C PRO A 108 -1.55 13.45 2.35
N LEU A 109 -2.69 14.01 2.79
CA LEU A 109 -4.03 13.64 2.28
C LEU A 109 -4.16 13.78 0.76
N VAL A 110 -3.42 14.70 0.13
CA VAL A 110 -3.43 14.89 -1.32
C VAL A 110 -2.93 13.66 -2.08
N SER A 111 -2.00 12.88 -1.50
CA SER A 111 -1.50 11.64 -2.11
C SER A 111 -2.57 10.54 -2.21
N PHE A 112 -3.70 10.65 -1.51
CA PHE A 112 -4.79 9.67 -1.57
C PHE A 112 -5.58 9.75 -2.88
N VAL A 113 -5.42 10.80 -3.69
CA VAL A 113 -6.01 10.89 -5.04
C VAL A 113 -5.57 9.70 -5.91
N VAL A 114 -4.37 9.17 -5.65
CA VAL A 114 -3.80 8.05 -6.40
C VAL A 114 -4.55 6.73 -6.15
N LEU A 115 -5.40 6.64 -5.12
CA LEU A 115 -6.27 5.48 -4.90
C LEU A 115 -7.30 5.28 -6.01
N VAL A 116 -7.60 6.32 -6.79
CA VAL A 116 -8.50 6.22 -7.94
C VAL A 116 -7.92 5.32 -9.02
N ALA A 117 -6.59 5.28 -9.18
CA ALA A 117 -5.93 4.50 -10.23
C ALA A 117 -6.18 2.98 -10.16
N PRO A 118 -5.96 2.28 -9.03
CA PRO A 118 -6.27 0.85 -8.93
C PRO A 118 -7.77 0.56 -9.08
N VAL A 119 -8.65 1.46 -8.61
CA VAL A 119 -10.10 1.30 -8.77
C VAL A 119 -10.51 1.41 -10.25
N ALA A 120 -10.03 2.44 -10.95
CA ALA A 120 -10.30 2.64 -12.37
C ALA A 120 -9.72 1.52 -13.23
N ALA A 121 -8.50 1.07 -12.94
CA ALA A 121 -7.87 -0.05 -13.63
C ALA A 121 -8.66 -1.35 -13.43
N ALA A 122 -9.09 -1.64 -12.20
CA ALA A 122 -9.91 -2.82 -11.92
C ALA A 122 -11.25 -2.77 -12.66
N TYR A 123 -11.91 -1.62 -12.67
CA TYR A 123 -13.15 -1.44 -13.43
C TYR A 123 -12.93 -1.68 -14.93
N GLY A 124 -11.89 -1.08 -15.53
CA GLY A 124 -11.56 -1.29 -16.94
C GLY A 124 -11.23 -2.75 -17.26
N LEU A 125 -10.44 -3.40 -16.42
CA LEU A 125 -10.10 -4.82 -16.57
C LEU A 125 -11.31 -5.73 -16.41
N ALA A 126 -12.26 -5.39 -15.53
CA ALA A 126 -13.49 -6.16 -15.36
C ALA A 126 -14.38 -6.12 -16.61
N GLN A 127 -14.36 -5.02 -17.37
CA GLN A 127 -15.07 -4.93 -18.66
C GLN A 127 -14.34 -5.68 -19.79
N LEU A 128 -13.01 -5.64 -19.81
CA LEU A 128 -12.20 -6.27 -20.85
C LEU A 128 -12.04 -7.79 -20.65
N PHE A 129 -12.00 -8.24 -19.40
CA PHE A 129 -11.77 -9.62 -19.01
C PHE A 129 -12.87 -10.11 -18.05
N PRO A 130 -14.12 -10.25 -18.54
CA PRO A 130 -15.23 -10.71 -17.71
C PRO A 130 -15.11 -12.20 -17.32
N GLN A 131 -14.22 -12.94 -17.99
CA GLN A 131 -14.03 -14.39 -17.82
C GLN A 131 -12.82 -14.68 -16.92
N TYR A 132 -12.96 -15.70 -16.08
CA TYR A 132 -12.00 -16.06 -15.01
C TYR A 132 -10.63 -16.55 -15.51
N GLY A 133 -10.47 -16.81 -16.82
CA GLY A 133 -9.28 -17.46 -17.38
C GLY A 133 -8.00 -16.62 -17.38
N HIS A 134 -8.04 -15.33 -16.99
CA HIS A 134 -6.91 -14.40 -17.15
C HIS A 134 -6.40 -13.83 -15.81
N GLY A 135 -6.66 -14.51 -14.69
CA GLY A 135 -6.34 -14.03 -13.34
C GLY A 135 -4.87 -13.64 -13.12
N VAL A 136 -3.92 -14.35 -13.71
CA VAL A 136 -2.48 -14.00 -13.61
C VAL A 136 -2.18 -12.68 -14.33
N LEU A 137 -2.71 -12.49 -15.54
CA LEU A 137 -2.52 -11.25 -16.32
C LEU A 137 -3.18 -10.06 -15.62
N VAL A 138 -4.44 -10.22 -15.19
CA VAL A 138 -5.18 -9.20 -14.44
C VAL A 138 -4.44 -8.84 -13.15
N GLY A 139 -3.96 -9.84 -12.40
CA GLY A 139 -3.16 -9.64 -11.19
C GLY A 139 -1.85 -8.90 -11.46
N ALA A 140 -1.14 -9.24 -12.54
CA ALA A 140 0.09 -8.56 -12.93
C ALA A 140 -0.14 -7.08 -13.30
N VAL A 141 -1.19 -6.79 -14.08
CA VAL A 141 -1.54 -5.40 -14.45
C VAL A 141 -1.95 -4.60 -13.21
N LEU A 142 -2.80 -5.15 -12.34
CA LEU A 142 -3.18 -4.49 -11.09
C LEU A 142 -2.00 -4.29 -10.15
N GLY A 143 -1.08 -5.24 -10.08
CA GLY A 143 0.18 -5.13 -9.34
C GLY A 143 1.05 -3.99 -9.88
N ALA A 144 1.21 -3.89 -11.20
CA ALA A 144 1.95 -2.80 -11.83
C ALA A 144 1.28 -1.44 -11.56
N VAL A 145 -0.05 -1.36 -11.64
CA VAL A 145 -0.82 -0.15 -11.32
C VAL A 145 -0.62 0.25 -9.85
N LEU A 146 -0.65 -0.70 -8.92
CA LEU A 146 -0.39 -0.47 -7.50
C LEU A 146 1.01 0.13 -7.26
N VAL A 147 2.04 -0.45 -7.88
CA VAL A 147 3.43 0.04 -7.76
C VAL A 147 3.57 1.43 -8.33
N GLY A 148 3.05 1.65 -9.56
CA GLY A 148 3.07 2.97 -10.20
C GLY A 148 2.32 4.01 -9.38
N SER A 149 1.19 3.63 -8.80
CA SER A 149 0.38 4.46 -7.91
C SER A 149 1.14 4.84 -6.63
N ALA A 150 1.80 3.87 -5.98
CA ALA A 150 2.63 4.14 -4.81
C ALA A 150 3.80 5.09 -5.12
N TRP A 151 4.40 4.96 -6.31
CA TRP A 151 5.46 5.83 -6.79
C TRP A 151 4.96 7.25 -7.09
N LEU A 152 3.81 7.40 -7.76
CA LEU A 152 3.15 8.69 -7.98
C LEU A 152 2.78 9.38 -6.67
N ALA A 153 2.24 8.63 -5.69
CA ALA A 153 1.90 9.16 -4.37
C ALA A 153 3.13 9.72 -3.64
N ARG A 154 4.30 9.09 -3.83
CA ARG A 154 5.59 9.59 -3.35
C ARG A 154 5.98 10.90 -4.05
N MET A 155 5.89 10.96 -5.38
CA MET A 155 6.18 12.18 -6.15
C MET A 155 5.29 13.36 -5.71
N ILE A 156 4.00 13.11 -5.48
CA ILE A 156 3.05 14.13 -4.99
C ILE A 156 3.42 14.60 -3.58
N ALA A 157 3.86 13.67 -2.71
CA ALA A 157 4.26 14.01 -1.35
C ALA A 157 5.57 14.81 -1.29
N GLU A 158 6.46 14.62 -2.25
CA GLU A 158 7.73 15.35 -2.39
C GLU A 158 7.54 16.69 -3.15
N ALA A 159 6.36 16.95 -3.72
CA ALA A 159 6.10 18.16 -4.50
C ALA A 159 5.98 19.41 -3.58
N PRO A 160 6.53 20.58 -4.00
CA PRO A 160 6.54 21.81 -3.21
C PRO A 160 5.15 22.29 -2.73
N PHE A 161 4.10 21.97 -3.48
CA PHE A 161 2.72 22.36 -3.18
C PHE A 161 2.16 21.69 -1.92
N ALA A 162 2.57 20.43 -1.64
CA ALA A 162 2.14 19.73 -0.42
C ALA A 162 2.75 20.36 0.85
N GLN A 163 3.96 20.94 0.72
CA GLN A 163 4.73 21.51 1.82
C GLN A 163 4.26 22.91 2.22
N ARG A 164 3.77 23.72 1.26
CA ARG A 164 3.21 25.06 1.53
C ARG A 164 1.96 25.02 2.42
N ARG A 165 1.11 24.01 2.30
CA ARG A 165 -0.16 23.92 3.07
C ARG A 165 0.07 23.79 4.58
N ILE A 166 1.16 23.14 4.98
CA ILE A 166 1.54 22.96 6.40
C ILE A 166 2.05 24.28 7.00
N LEU A 167 2.81 25.07 6.23
CA LEU A 167 3.36 26.35 6.68
C LEU A 167 2.28 27.43 6.86
N THR A 168 1.26 27.48 6.01
CA THR A 168 0.15 28.44 6.14
C THR A 168 -0.77 28.21 7.33
N HIS A 169 -0.81 27.00 7.90
CA HIS A 169 -1.60 26.71 9.12
C HIS A 169 -0.79 26.87 10.42
N GLY A 170 0.54 26.70 10.39
CA GLY A 170 1.40 26.89 11.57
C GLY A 170 1.61 28.36 11.99
N ILE A 171 1.31 29.33 11.12
CA ILE A 171 1.55 30.76 11.41
C ILE A 171 0.35 31.43 12.12
N ARG A 172 -0.84 30.80 12.15
CA ARG A 172 -2.06 31.44 12.70
C ARG A 172 -2.32 31.25 14.19
N THR A 173 -1.47 30.54 14.94
CA THR A 173 -1.69 30.30 16.39
C THR A 173 -0.78 31.11 17.31
N ASN A 174 -0.11 32.15 16.79
CA ASN A 174 0.69 33.05 17.62
C ASN A 174 0.26 34.50 17.37
N ILE A 175 -0.87 34.88 17.94
CA ILE A 175 -1.24 36.27 18.19
C ILE A 175 -1.53 36.33 19.70
N PRO A 176 -0.87 37.24 20.44
CA PRO A 176 -0.87 37.30 21.91
C PRO A 176 -2.25 37.58 22.53
#